data_AF-A0A7K0D2V9-F1
#
_entry.id   AF-A0A7K0D2V9-F1
#
_cell.length_a   1.000
_cell.length_b   1.000
_cell.length_c   1.000
_cell.angle_alpha   90.00
_cell.angle_beta   90.00
_cell.angle_gamma   90.00
#
_symmetry.space_group_name_H-M   'P 1'
#
loop_
_entity.id
_entity.type
_entity.pdbx_description
1 polymer ?
#
loop_
_entity_poly.entity_id
_entity_poly.type
_entity_poly.pdbx_seq_one_letter_code
_entity_poly.pdbx_strand_id
1 'polypeptide(L)'
;MSNVDVVLTDARLWARSESTHWDGPPSIVPASDGRSFVVGEQLRPQYPAVSMVRMASADRIAFPPTLPPIIDAWAVTFGAVLTNLQLPTPCERLTIVGPSAWGRRRRAALEAAARRLVSEVTFEPLARRAASLGSSTAQQQRIAVLELDPLSTTVTLVGRSGQDTWIEGCEFEPAIGLADVEEGHGLPGVVGVIARLLAGQPPTYLLAVGVTDRALLDALAATLAEQCGFPVDVRPLTGVELIRGAHPGMPMPNAQPAQSQPMEFDSLHEHALAVQPPRQGPNRLLIAAAAVVVLLLIGVGVTIALTRSSTSPKTTAAGSSTPVTSAAPTTSAAEPGPPGSGPPKPGADGSTVQTLGRIQFLVPPGWKIASQTADRVNLSPNDGTRQRIMLVQKSLNSGADLDAVATDLDTQIKRRPSGQVSTLRRNVVFGDHTGLSYEESPGDGTTVRWQILVDSGVEASIGCQYPEGKWDPLSAPCEQLVRDLHITG
;
A
#
# COMPACT_ATOMS: atom_id res chain seq x y z
N MET A 1 -17.96 37.74 3.11
CA MET A 1 -16.70 36.98 2.94
C MET A 1 -16.93 35.66 3.65
N SER A 2 -17.08 34.57 2.90
CA SER A 2 -17.45 33.27 3.49
C SER A 2 -16.25 32.33 3.46
N ASN A 3 -15.75 32.01 4.65
CA ASN A 3 -14.75 30.98 4.85
C ASN A 3 -15.44 29.61 4.95
N VAL A 4 -14.87 28.59 4.32
CA VAL A 4 -15.35 27.21 4.41
C VAL A 4 -14.21 26.27 4.77
N ASP A 5 -14.41 25.46 5.79
CA ASP A 5 -13.54 24.32 6.11
C ASP A 5 -14.21 23.04 5.60
N VAL A 6 -13.46 22.21 4.87
CA VAL A 6 -13.86 20.86 4.42
C VAL A 6 -12.92 19.83 5.02
N VAL A 7 -13.45 18.81 5.68
CA VAL A 7 -12.70 17.68 6.26
C VAL A 7 -13.01 16.40 5.49
N LEU A 8 -11.97 15.73 4.99
CA LEU A 8 -12.02 14.51 4.20
C LEU A 8 -11.39 13.33 4.95
N THR A 9 -12.15 12.24 5.12
CA THR A 9 -11.66 10.91 5.49
C THR A 9 -12.18 9.90 4.46
N ASP A 10 -11.73 8.64 4.49
CA ASP A 10 -12.18 7.65 3.49
C ASP A 10 -13.70 7.40 3.51
N ALA A 11 -14.33 7.56 4.69
CA ALA A 11 -15.75 7.34 4.91
C ALA A 11 -16.63 8.60 4.86
N ARG A 12 -16.08 9.80 5.07
CA ARG A 12 -16.87 11.04 5.26
C ARG A 12 -16.22 12.29 4.64
N LEU A 13 -17.09 13.17 4.14
CA LEU A 13 -16.81 14.56 3.84
C LEU A 13 -17.71 15.42 4.72
N TRP A 14 -17.09 16.19 5.60
CA TRP A 14 -17.77 17.26 6.34
C TRP A 14 -17.40 18.61 5.75
N ALA A 15 -18.35 19.53 5.67
CA ALA A 15 -18.11 20.90 5.25
C ALA A 15 -18.81 21.88 6.20
N ARG A 16 -18.22 23.04 6.45
CA ARG A 16 -18.74 24.02 7.39
C ARG A 16 -18.42 25.44 6.97
N SER A 17 -19.41 26.31 7.10
CA SER A 17 -19.27 27.77 7.10
C SER A 17 -19.53 28.34 8.50
N GLU A 18 -19.53 29.67 8.62
CA GLU A 18 -19.91 30.35 9.87
C GLU A 18 -21.35 30.03 10.32
N SER A 19 -22.28 29.82 9.38
CA SER A 19 -23.73 29.68 9.65
C SER A 19 -24.31 28.31 9.31
N THR A 20 -23.64 27.51 8.48
CA THR A 20 -24.16 26.24 7.94
C THR A 20 -23.13 25.12 7.96
N HIS A 21 -23.60 23.89 7.85
CA HIS A 21 -22.76 22.69 7.74
C HIS A 21 -23.39 21.67 6.78
N TRP A 22 -22.56 20.77 6.27
CA TRP A 22 -22.95 19.63 5.45
C TRP A 22 -22.14 18.40 5.85
N ASP A 23 -22.75 17.23 5.81
CA ASP A 23 -22.14 15.93 6.08
C ASP A 23 -22.68 14.93 5.04
N GLY A 24 -21.77 14.24 4.36
CA GLY A 24 -22.09 13.14 3.47
C GLY A 24 -20.89 12.21 3.26
N PRO A 25 -21.09 11.06 2.59
CA PRO A 25 -19.97 10.26 2.11
C PRO A 25 -19.19 11.05 1.03
N PRO A 26 -17.86 10.85 0.92
CA PRO A 26 -17.00 11.53 -0.04
C PRO A 26 -17.13 10.83 -1.41
N SER A 27 -18.34 10.76 -1.96
CA SER A 27 -18.67 9.87 -3.06
C SER A 27 -19.27 10.60 -4.26
N ILE A 28 -19.09 10.00 -5.44
CA ILE A 28 -19.81 10.39 -6.65
C ILE A 28 -20.38 9.20 -7.40
N VAL A 29 -21.44 9.44 -8.17
CA VAL A 29 -22.04 8.51 -9.14
C VAL A 29 -22.52 9.29 -10.37
N PRO A 30 -22.47 8.75 -11.61
CA PRO A 30 -23.02 9.43 -12.77
C PRO A 30 -24.51 9.72 -12.59
N ALA A 31 -24.93 10.91 -13.04
CA ALA A 31 -26.34 11.27 -13.14
C ALA A 31 -26.99 10.57 -14.35
N SER A 32 -28.33 10.65 -14.42
CA SER A 32 -29.13 10.11 -15.52
C SER A 32 -28.90 10.81 -16.87
N ASP A 33 -28.25 11.97 -16.91
CA ASP A 33 -27.85 12.66 -18.14
C ASP A 33 -26.56 12.09 -18.77
N GLY A 34 -25.83 11.20 -18.07
CA GLY A 34 -24.59 10.57 -18.53
C GLY A 34 -23.35 11.48 -18.59
N ARG A 35 -23.45 12.73 -18.15
CA ARG A 35 -22.38 13.76 -18.23
C ARG A 35 -22.01 14.31 -16.85
N SER A 36 -22.99 14.36 -15.97
CA SER A 36 -22.94 14.93 -14.64
C SER A 36 -22.67 13.90 -13.55
N PHE A 37 -22.42 14.38 -12.32
CA PHE A 37 -22.35 13.53 -11.13
C PHE A 37 -23.31 13.99 -10.04
N VAL A 38 -23.90 13.00 -9.37
CA VAL A 38 -24.47 13.15 -8.03
C VAL A 38 -23.32 13.02 -7.02
N VAL A 39 -23.32 13.86 -5.98
CA VAL A 39 -22.35 13.84 -4.87
C VAL A 39 -23.06 13.39 -3.59
N GLY A 40 -22.40 12.56 -2.77
CA GLY A 40 -22.92 12.17 -1.45
C GLY A 40 -23.81 10.91 -1.42
N GLU A 41 -23.82 10.11 -2.49
CA GLU A 41 -24.53 8.83 -2.51
C GLU A 41 -23.86 7.76 -1.64
N GLN A 42 -24.66 6.89 -1.02
CA GLN A 42 -24.15 5.88 -0.11
C GLN A 42 -23.31 4.83 -0.85
N LEU A 43 -22.06 4.65 -0.40
CA LEU A 43 -21.15 3.62 -0.92
C LEU A 43 -21.71 2.23 -0.55
N ARG A 44 -22.23 1.50 -1.54
CA ARG A 44 -22.84 0.17 -1.37
C ARG A 44 -22.34 -0.78 -2.47
N PRO A 45 -22.07 -2.06 -2.19
CA PRO A 45 -21.51 -2.99 -3.18
C PRO A 45 -22.31 -3.17 -4.48
N GLN A 46 -23.60 -2.85 -4.45
CA GLN A 46 -24.55 -3.00 -5.58
C GLN A 46 -24.84 -1.67 -6.29
N TYR A 47 -24.23 -0.56 -5.87
CA TYR A 47 -24.53 0.78 -6.36
C TYR A 47 -23.29 1.41 -7.00
N PRO A 48 -23.40 2.12 -8.14
CA PRO A 48 -22.24 2.65 -8.87
C PRO A 48 -21.56 3.87 -8.20
N ALA A 49 -21.81 4.14 -6.91
CA ALA A 49 -21.12 5.20 -6.19
C ALA A 49 -19.67 4.80 -5.83
N VAL A 50 -18.70 5.67 -6.13
CA VAL A 50 -17.28 5.47 -5.80
C VAL A 50 -16.79 6.49 -4.77
N SER A 51 -15.84 6.11 -3.92
CA SER A 51 -15.19 7.05 -2.99
C SER A 51 -14.16 7.91 -3.74
N MET A 52 -14.34 9.22 -3.70
CA MET A 52 -13.39 10.22 -4.19
C MET A 52 -12.06 10.16 -3.45
N VAL A 53 -12.07 9.81 -2.15
CA VAL A 53 -10.85 9.68 -1.35
C VAL A 53 -10.03 8.46 -1.79
N ARG A 54 -10.66 7.31 -2.08
CA ARG A 54 -9.98 6.14 -2.68
C ARG A 54 -9.50 6.42 -4.10
N MET A 55 -10.33 7.09 -4.90
CA MET A 55 -10.01 7.42 -6.29
C MET A 55 -9.04 8.60 -6.45
N ALA A 56 -8.63 9.28 -5.37
CA ALA A 56 -7.76 10.46 -5.42
C ALA A 56 -6.38 10.25 -6.10
N SER A 57 -5.93 8.99 -6.24
CA SER A 57 -4.70 8.64 -6.99
C SER A 57 -4.94 8.25 -8.45
N ALA A 58 -6.18 8.00 -8.87
CA ALA A 58 -6.50 7.65 -10.25
C ALA A 58 -6.43 8.90 -11.14
N ASP A 59 -6.07 8.75 -12.42
CA ASP A 59 -6.19 9.83 -13.40
C ASP A 59 -7.64 10.05 -13.82
N ARG A 60 -8.38 8.95 -13.97
CA ARG A 60 -9.78 8.90 -14.39
C ARG A 60 -10.55 7.86 -13.59
N ILE A 61 -11.84 8.09 -13.40
CA ILE A 61 -12.75 7.13 -12.76
C ILE A 61 -13.44 6.29 -13.85
N ALA A 62 -13.61 4.99 -13.61
CA ALA A 62 -14.21 4.07 -14.56
C ALA A 62 -15.75 4.12 -14.50
N PHE A 63 -16.39 4.97 -15.30
CA PHE A 63 -17.85 5.06 -15.44
C PHE A 63 -18.33 4.84 -16.89
N PRO A 64 -18.16 3.65 -17.48
CA PRO A 64 -18.41 3.41 -18.90
C PRO A 64 -19.79 3.91 -19.36
N PRO A 65 -19.87 4.63 -20.51
CA PRO A 65 -18.80 4.88 -21.47
C PRO A 65 -17.86 6.05 -21.11
N THR A 66 -18.13 6.82 -20.06
CA THR A 66 -17.32 7.99 -19.68
C THR A 66 -16.16 7.61 -18.76
N LEU A 67 -15.08 8.38 -18.84
CA LEU A 67 -13.89 8.21 -18.01
C LEU A 67 -13.48 9.58 -17.44
N PRO A 68 -14.29 10.19 -16.56
CA PRO A 68 -14.06 11.54 -16.05
C PRO A 68 -12.70 11.66 -15.35
N PRO A 69 -11.92 12.71 -15.63
CA PRO A 69 -10.71 13.03 -14.86
C PRO A 69 -11.01 13.25 -13.37
N ILE A 70 -10.09 12.83 -12.51
CA ILE A 70 -10.26 12.95 -11.05
C ILE A 70 -10.42 14.40 -10.57
N ILE A 71 -9.83 15.37 -11.29
CA ILE A 71 -9.93 16.80 -10.96
C ILE A 71 -11.34 17.32 -11.21
N ASP A 72 -12.00 16.88 -12.27
CA ASP A 72 -13.36 17.31 -12.59
C ASP A 72 -14.34 16.69 -11.59
N ALA A 73 -14.15 15.41 -11.26
CA ALA A 73 -14.87 14.72 -10.19
C ALA A 73 -14.73 15.42 -8.80
N TRP A 74 -13.52 15.91 -8.44
CA TRP A 74 -13.33 16.74 -7.25
C TRP A 74 -14.00 18.11 -7.37
N ALA A 75 -14.02 18.72 -8.56
CA ALA A 75 -14.68 20.01 -8.78
C ALA A 75 -16.21 19.89 -8.63
N VAL A 76 -16.82 18.80 -9.11
CA VAL A 76 -18.25 18.53 -8.81
C VAL A 76 -18.45 18.40 -7.31
N THR A 77 -17.57 17.65 -6.64
CA THR A 77 -17.66 17.37 -5.20
C THR A 77 -17.63 18.66 -4.38
N PHE A 78 -16.64 19.53 -4.60
CA PHE A 78 -16.56 20.83 -3.91
C PHE A 78 -17.67 21.80 -4.34
N GLY A 79 -18.09 21.78 -5.61
CA GLY A 79 -19.18 22.60 -6.10
C GLY A 79 -20.50 22.27 -5.39
N ALA A 80 -20.88 20.99 -5.38
CA ALA A 80 -22.06 20.51 -4.67
C ALA A 80 -22.02 20.80 -3.17
N VAL A 81 -20.86 20.65 -2.53
CA VAL A 81 -20.64 21.02 -1.13
C VAL A 81 -20.90 22.51 -0.89
N LEU A 82 -20.31 23.39 -1.69
CA LEU A 82 -20.50 24.85 -1.56
C LEU A 82 -21.94 25.28 -1.85
N THR A 83 -22.61 24.66 -2.81
CA THR A 83 -24.05 24.85 -3.09
C THR A 83 -24.91 24.41 -1.91
N ASN A 84 -24.66 23.22 -1.35
CA ASN A 84 -25.41 22.68 -0.22
C ASN A 84 -25.22 23.47 1.08
N LEU A 85 -24.09 24.18 1.24
CA LEU A 85 -23.88 25.11 2.36
C LEU A 85 -24.72 26.39 2.26
N GLN A 86 -25.37 26.68 1.12
CA GLN A 86 -26.27 27.84 0.93
C GLN A 86 -25.66 29.17 1.42
N LEU A 87 -24.40 29.42 1.04
CA LEU A 87 -23.63 30.55 1.56
C LEU A 87 -24.28 31.91 1.20
N PRO A 88 -24.36 32.88 2.13
CA PRO A 88 -24.95 34.19 1.86
C PRO A 88 -24.07 35.09 0.97
N THR A 89 -22.78 34.79 0.89
CA THR A 89 -21.82 35.39 -0.06
C THR A 89 -20.98 34.29 -0.69
N PRO A 90 -20.39 34.48 -1.89
CA PRO A 90 -19.45 33.54 -2.48
C PRO A 90 -18.35 33.13 -1.49
N CYS A 91 -17.92 31.87 -1.56
CA CYS A 91 -16.78 31.41 -0.80
C CYS A 91 -15.51 32.07 -1.32
N GLU A 92 -14.75 32.69 -0.42
CA GLU A 92 -13.50 33.40 -0.75
C GLU A 92 -12.28 32.54 -0.42
N ARG A 93 -12.38 31.80 0.69
CA ARG A 93 -11.36 30.89 1.21
C ARG A 93 -11.95 29.52 1.54
N LEU A 94 -11.35 28.49 0.95
CA LEU A 94 -11.67 27.09 1.18
C LEU A 94 -10.46 26.37 1.77
N THR A 95 -10.54 25.98 3.04
CA THR A 95 -9.55 25.10 3.68
C THR A 95 -9.97 23.65 3.45
N ILE A 96 -9.06 22.84 2.89
CA ILE A 96 -9.25 21.42 2.69
C ILE A 96 -8.35 20.66 3.68
N VAL A 97 -8.96 20.08 4.70
CA VAL A 97 -8.31 19.16 5.64
C VAL A 97 -8.46 17.74 5.07
N GLY A 98 -7.35 17.09 4.71
CA GLY A 98 -7.39 15.77 4.07
C GLY A 98 -6.28 14.81 4.54
N PRO A 99 -6.35 13.51 4.16
CA PRO A 99 -5.54 12.46 4.75
C PRO A 99 -4.04 12.75 4.72
N SER A 100 -3.34 12.55 5.84
CA SER A 100 -1.96 13.05 5.99
C SER A 100 -0.95 12.37 5.06
N ALA A 101 -1.19 11.10 4.72
CA ALA A 101 -0.41 10.32 3.76
C ALA A 101 -0.54 10.80 2.30
N TRP A 102 -1.44 11.75 1.98
CA TRP A 102 -1.59 12.24 0.62
C TRP A 102 -0.37 13.04 0.16
N GLY A 103 0.34 12.51 -0.84
CA GLY A 103 1.44 13.21 -1.51
C GLY A 103 0.98 14.32 -2.47
N ARG A 104 1.95 15.08 -3.00
CA ARG A 104 1.74 16.28 -3.83
C ARG A 104 0.71 16.12 -4.96
N ARG A 105 0.69 14.98 -5.65
CA ARG A 105 -0.24 14.71 -6.77
C ARG A 105 -1.72 14.77 -6.35
N ARG A 106 -2.07 14.12 -5.22
CA ARG A 106 -3.45 14.09 -4.71
C ARG A 106 -3.87 15.50 -4.27
N ARG A 107 -3.02 16.18 -3.48
CA ARG A 107 -3.24 17.58 -3.05
C ARG A 107 -3.42 18.51 -4.23
N ALA A 108 -2.54 18.44 -5.23
CA ALA A 108 -2.62 19.27 -6.43
C ALA A 108 -3.90 19.02 -7.25
N ALA A 109 -4.41 17.78 -7.31
CA ALA A 109 -5.70 17.50 -7.95
C ALA A 109 -6.87 18.15 -7.20
N LEU A 110 -6.89 18.08 -5.86
CA LEU A 110 -7.90 18.76 -5.03
C LEU A 110 -7.80 20.28 -5.12
N GLU A 111 -6.59 20.83 -4.99
CA GLU A 111 -6.36 22.27 -5.08
C GLU A 111 -6.73 22.81 -6.48
N ALA A 112 -6.37 22.10 -7.55
CA ALA A 112 -6.72 22.48 -8.92
C ALA A 112 -8.22 22.37 -9.19
N ALA A 113 -8.93 21.47 -8.52
CA ALA A 113 -10.39 21.37 -8.56
C ALA A 113 -11.04 22.54 -7.80
N ALA A 114 -10.61 22.78 -6.57
CA ALA A 114 -11.13 23.83 -5.69
C ALA A 114 -10.85 25.25 -6.20
N ARG A 115 -9.69 25.50 -6.83
CA ARG A 115 -9.34 26.80 -7.44
C ARG A 115 -10.22 27.18 -8.65
N ARG A 116 -11.03 26.26 -9.18
CA ARG A 116 -12.08 26.58 -10.17
C ARG A 116 -13.31 27.23 -9.55
N LEU A 117 -13.45 27.14 -8.22
CA LEU A 117 -14.65 27.54 -7.47
C LEU A 117 -14.37 28.68 -6.49
N VAL A 118 -13.16 28.74 -5.95
CA VAL A 118 -12.79 29.62 -4.83
C VAL A 118 -11.41 30.26 -5.08
N SER A 119 -11.27 31.55 -4.79
CA SER A 119 -10.06 32.33 -5.01
C SER A 119 -8.88 31.90 -4.15
N GLU A 120 -9.10 31.63 -2.87
CA GLU A 120 -8.07 31.17 -1.93
C GLU A 120 -8.33 29.73 -1.52
N VAL A 121 -7.39 28.83 -1.79
CA VAL A 121 -7.48 27.42 -1.43
C VAL A 121 -6.24 27.02 -0.66
N THR A 122 -6.44 26.50 0.55
CA THR A 122 -5.39 25.97 1.42
C THR A 122 -5.63 24.47 1.64
N PHE A 123 -4.56 23.66 1.59
CA PHE A 123 -4.61 22.25 1.98
C PHE A 123 -3.88 22.06 3.31
N GLU A 124 -4.52 21.37 4.24
CA GLU A 124 -3.96 21.00 5.53
C GLU A 124 -3.99 19.47 5.73
N PRO A 125 -2.88 18.83 6.14
CA PRO A 125 -2.91 17.44 6.58
C PRO A 125 -3.81 17.27 7.82
N LEU A 126 -4.67 16.25 7.82
CA LEU A 126 -5.60 15.97 8.90
C LEU A 126 -4.90 15.90 10.26
N ALA A 127 -3.72 15.29 10.34
CA ALA A 127 -2.93 15.22 11.56
C ALA A 127 -2.50 16.61 12.10
N ARG A 128 -2.20 17.58 11.24
CA ARG A 128 -1.89 18.96 11.69
C ARG A 128 -3.12 19.65 12.26
N ARG A 129 -4.29 19.47 11.63
CA ARG A 129 -5.56 19.98 12.16
C ARG A 129 -5.92 19.30 13.48
N ALA A 130 -5.82 17.98 13.57
CA ALA A 130 -6.04 17.21 14.80
C ALA A 130 -5.14 17.71 15.95
N ALA A 131 -3.85 17.91 15.68
CA ALA A 131 -2.88 18.41 16.64
C ALA A 131 -3.04 19.90 16.98
N SER A 132 -3.73 20.72 16.18
CA SER A 132 -3.98 22.14 16.51
C SER A 132 -5.21 22.35 17.41
N LEU A 133 -6.17 21.41 17.43
CA LEU A 133 -7.40 21.52 18.24
C LEU A 133 -7.18 21.63 19.76
N GLY A 134 -6.15 20.97 20.29
CA GLY A 134 -5.92 20.93 21.74
C GLY A 134 -5.37 22.25 22.27
N SER A 135 -6.08 22.93 23.18
CA SER A 135 -5.54 24.08 23.89
C SER A 135 -4.50 23.65 24.93
N SER A 136 -3.22 23.86 24.64
CA SER A 136 -2.12 23.59 25.59
C SER A 136 -1.05 24.66 25.52
N THR A 137 -0.60 25.15 26.67
CA THR A 137 0.54 26.06 26.82
C THR A 137 1.87 25.33 26.97
N ALA A 138 1.85 24.00 26.99
CA ALA A 138 3.06 23.18 27.05
C ALA A 138 3.90 23.37 25.77
N GLN A 139 5.21 23.46 25.97
CA GLN A 139 6.20 23.52 24.89
C GLN A 139 6.61 22.10 24.50
N GLN A 140 6.99 21.91 23.22
CA GLN A 140 7.58 20.67 22.71
C GLN A 140 6.76 19.39 22.97
N GLN A 141 5.46 19.44 22.69
CA GLN A 141 4.62 18.24 22.68
C GLN A 141 4.83 17.42 21.40
N ARG A 142 4.68 16.10 21.50
CA ARG A 142 4.77 15.16 20.38
C ARG A 142 3.49 14.34 20.34
N ILE A 143 2.63 14.63 19.38
CA ILE A 143 1.28 14.09 19.29
C ILE A 143 1.26 13.09 18.14
N ALA A 144 0.99 11.82 18.46
CA ALA A 144 0.70 10.83 17.43
C ALA A 144 -0.75 11.00 16.96
N VAL A 145 -1.00 10.99 15.66
CA VAL A 145 -2.35 10.99 15.10
C VAL A 145 -2.51 9.74 14.24
N LEU A 146 -3.48 8.91 14.63
CA LEU A 146 -3.88 7.69 13.95
C LEU A 146 -5.11 7.99 13.09
N GLU A 147 -4.95 7.92 11.78
CA GLU A 147 -6.04 7.88 10.79
C GLU A 147 -6.25 6.41 10.41
N LEU A 148 -7.25 5.77 11.02
CA LEU A 148 -7.59 4.36 10.81
C LEU A 148 -8.77 4.25 9.83
N ASP A 149 -8.46 4.27 8.54
CA ASP A 149 -9.45 4.08 7.47
C ASP A 149 -9.83 2.59 7.35
N PRO A 150 -10.97 2.23 6.70
CA PRO A 150 -11.45 0.85 6.62
C PRO A 150 -10.45 -0.18 6.06
N LEU A 151 -9.55 0.24 5.16
CA LEU A 151 -8.59 -0.64 4.46
C LEU A 151 -7.12 -0.22 4.60
N SER A 152 -6.83 0.84 5.37
CA SER A 152 -5.47 1.36 5.51
C SER A 152 -5.29 2.15 6.78
N THR A 153 -4.05 2.17 7.28
CA THR A 153 -3.67 2.91 8.49
C THR A 153 -2.64 3.96 8.14
N THR A 154 -2.90 5.22 8.49
CA THR A 154 -1.86 6.27 8.51
C THR A 154 -1.58 6.66 9.95
N VAL A 155 -0.31 6.77 10.31
CA VAL A 155 0.10 7.34 11.60
C VAL A 155 1.04 8.49 11.34
N THR A 156 0.70 9.69 11.81
CA THR A 156 1.51 10.90 11.66
C THR A 156 1.94 11.40 13.03
N LEU A 157 3.23 11.69 13.19
CA LEU A 157 3.77 12.27 14.41
C LEU A 157 3.91 13.78 14.20
N VAL A 158 3.25 14.56 15.06
CA VAL A 158 3.17 16.01 14.96
C VAL A 158 3.81 16.63 16.19
N GLY A 159 4.87 17.41 15.97
CA GLY A 159 5.44 18.26 17.00
C GLY A 159 4.60 19.53 17.16
N ARG A 160 4.41 19.99 18.40
CA ARG A 160 3.69 21.21 18.73
C ARG A 160 4.42 22.03 19.80
N SER A 161 4.55 23.34 19.57
CA SER A 161 5.03 24.29 20.58
C SER A 161 4.19 25.56 20.53
N GLY A 162 3.37 25.79 21.56
CA GLY A 162 2.38 26.86 21.52
C GLY A 162 1.37 26.67 20.39
N GLN A 163 1.34 27.59 19.42
CA GLN A 163 0.49 27.51 18.22
C GLN A 163 1.18 26.84 17.02
N ASP A 164 2.50 26.68 17.05
CA ASP A 164 3.25 26.13 15.92
C ASP A 164 3.15 24.60 15.88
N THR A 165 2.77 24.05 14.72
CA THR A 165 2.66 22.60 14.47
C THR A 165 3.40 22.17 13.22
N TRP A 166 4.25 21.15 13.34
CA TRP A 166 5.04 20.56 12.25
C TRP A 166 4.93 19.03 12.26
N ILE A 167 5.07 18.40 11.09
CA ILE A 167 5.10 16.93 10.99
C ILE A 167 6.54 16.49 11.21
N GLU A 168 6.77 15.61 12.19
CA GLU A 168 8.06 14.94 12.44
C GLU A 168 8.22 13.71 11.54
N GLY A 169 7.15 12.95 11.33
CA GLY A 169 7.14 11.74 10.52
C GLY A 169 5.73 11.29 10.17
N CYS A 170 5.61 10.44 9.15
CA CYS A 170 4.34 9.86 8.69
C CYS A 170 4.60 8.46 8.14
N GLU A 171 4.00 7.45 8.76
CA GLU A 171 3.99 6.06 8.32
C GLU A 171 2.62 5.74 7.70
N PHE A 172 2.62 4.93 6.64
CA PHE A 172 1.41 4.53 5.92
C PHE A 172 1.44 3.02 5.63
N GLU A 173 0.40 2.33 6.09
CA GLU A 173 0.18 0.91 5.89
C GLU A 173 -1.06 0.69 4.99
N PRO A 174 -0.88 0.31 3.72
CA PRO A 174 -1.97 0.16 2.76
C PRO A 174 -2.75 -1.17 2.86
N ALA A 175 -2.32 -2.12 3.71
CA ALA A 175 -2.89 -3.47 3.75
C ALA A 175 -3.59 -3.82 5.07
N ILE A 176 -3.65 -2.89 6.03
CA ILE A 176 -4.26 -3.09 7.36
C ILE A 176 -5.07 -1.84 7.71
N GLY A 177 -6.36 -1.99 7.94
CA GLY A 177 -7.29 -0.92 8.32
C GLY A 177 -8.25 -1.34 9.42
N LEU A 178 -9.33 -0.56 9.59
CA LEU A 178 -10.36 -0.83 10.61
C LEU A 178 -11.05 -2.18 10.40
N ALA A 179 -11.29 -2.62 9.16
CA ALA A 179 -11.97 -3.87 8.88
C ALA A 179 -11.20 -5.09 9.43
N ASP A 180 -9.87 -5.11 9.26
CA ASP A 180 -9.01 -6.17 9.78
C ASP A 180 -9.02 -6.21 11.32
N VAL A 181 -9.17 -5.05 11.95
CA VAL A 181 -9.29 -4.90 13.41
C VAL A 181 -10.65 -5.41 13.90
N GLU A 182 -11.75 -5.10 13.19
CA GLU A 182 -13.09 -5.60 13.47
C GLU A 182 -13.20 -7.12 13.28
N GLU A 183 -12.44 -7.69 12.32
CA GLU A 183 -12.27 -9.14 12.14
C GLU A 183 -11.31 -9.79 13.16
N GLY A 184 -10.66 -8.99 14.03
CA GLY A 184 -9.86 -9.46 15.16
C GLY A 184 -8.39 -9.80 14.86
N HIS A 185 -7.87 -9.50 13.65
CA HIS A 185 -6.50 -9.84 13.25
C HIS A 185 -5.61 -8.62 12.92
N GLY A 186 -6.19 -7.45 12.67
CA GLY A 186 -5.46 -6.24 12.27
C GLY A 186 -4.75 -5.47 13.39
N LEU A 187 -5.16 -5.62 14.65
CA LEU A 187 -4.66 -4.77 15.76
C LEU A 187 -3.13 -4.82 15.94
N PRO A 188 -2.45 -5.99 15.94
CA PRO A 188 -0.98 -6.05 16.01
C PRO A 188 -0.29 -5.33 14.85
N GLY A 189 -0.92 -5.31 13.68
CA GLY A 189 -0.47 -4.57 12.51
C GLY A 189 -0.48 -3.06 12.75
N VAL A 190 -1.65 -2.52 13.17
CA VAL A 190 -1.83 -1.10 13.52
C VAL A 190 -0.82 -0.65 14.58
N VAL A 191 -0.68 -1.41 15.67
CA VAL A 191 0.29 -1.12 16.74
C VAL A 191 1.72 -1.16 16.20
N GLY A 192 2.04 -2.12 15.32
CA GLY A 192 3.33 -2.18 14.62
C GLY A 192 3.66 -0.93 13.81
N VAL A 193 2.69 -0.30 13.15
CA VAL A 193 2.89 0.99 12.45
C VAL A 193 3.20 2.11 13.43
N ILE A 194 2.42 2.21 14.52
CA ILE A 194 2.61 3.24 15.56
C ILE A 194 3.99 3.07 16.23
N ALA A 195 4.36 1.85 16.62
CA ALA A 195 5.62 1.55 17.29
C ALA A 195 6.85 1.89 16.43
N ARG A 196 6.80 1.63 15.11
CA ARG A 196 7.85 2.06 14.16
C ARG A 196 8.03 3.57 14.15
N LEU A 197 6.93 4.31 14.06
CA LEU A 197 6.95 5.78 14.02
C LEU A 197 7.44 6.40 15.34
N LEU A 198 7.07 5.81 16.48
CA LEU A 198 7.49 6.28 17.80
C LEU A 198 8.98 6.00 18.10
N ALA A 199 9.59 5.00 17.44
CA ALA A 199 11.00 4.65 17.57
C ALA A 199 11.50 4.52 19.03
N GLY A 200 10.66 3.95 19.91
CA GLY A 200 10.96 3.75 21.33
C GLY A 200 10.81 5.01 22.21
N GLN A 201 10.25 6.11 21.70
CA GLN A 201 10.00 7.33 22.47
C GLN A 201 8.51 7.55 22.71
N PRO A 202 8.06 7.88 23.94
CA PRO A 202 6.65 8.10 24.22
C PRO A 202 6.13 9.39 23.58
N PRO A 203 4.95 9.36 22.93
CA PRO A 203 4.24 10.57 22.58
C PRO A 203 3.61 11.18 23.84
N THR A 204 3.26 12.47 23.78
CA THR A 204 2.48 13.14 24.84
C THR A 204 1.08 12.53 24.98
N TYR A 205 0.46 12.16 23.86
CA TYR A 205 -0.75 11.35 23.73
C TYR A 205 -0.94 10.96 22.25
N LEU A 206 -1.84 10.02 21.99
CA LEU A 206 -2.27 9.60 20.65
C LEU A 206 -3.73 10.04 20.41
N LEU A 207 -4.00 10.66 19.26
CA LEU A 207 -5.34 11.00 18.79
C LEU A 207 -5.79 9.97 17.76
N ALA A 208 -6.87 9.23 18.04
CA ALA A 208 -7.46 8.26 17.13
C ALA A 208 -8.64 8.89 16.38
N VAL A 209 -8.44 9.19 15.09
CA VAL A 209 -9.41 9.88 14.23
C VAL A 209 -10.50 8.91 13.81
N GLY A 210 -11.76 9.28 14.07
CA GLY A 210 -12.94 8.51 13.67
C GLY A 210 -13.21 7.25 14.53
N VAL A 211 -12.27 6.85 15.39
CA VAL A 211 -12.43 5.72 16.29
C VAL A 211 -13.14 6.17 17.57
N THR A 212 -14.37 5.70 17.78
CA THR A 212 -15.18 6.02 18.97
C THR A 212 -15.48 4.83 19.86
N ASP A 213 -15.19 3.60 19.43
CA ASP A 213 -15.36 2.42 20.28
C ASP A 213 -14.36 2.42 21.44
N ARG A 214 -14.87 2.45 22.66
CA ARG A 214 -14.04 2.45 23.87
C ARG A 214 -13.26 1.15 24.04
N ALA A 215 -13.84 0.01 23.68
CA ALA A 215 -13.17 -1.28 23.81
C ALA A 215 -11.93 -1.36 22.90
N LEU A 216 -12.06 -0.91 21.65
CA LEU A 216 -10.93 -0.77 20.73
C LEU A 216 -9.88 0.23 21.22
N LEU A 217 -10.28 1.40 21.75
CA LEU A 217 -9.33 2.40 22.25
C LEU A 217 -8.53 1.87 23.46
N ASP A 218 -9.19 1.16 24.38
CA ASP A 218 -8.54 0.54 25.54
C ASP A 218 -7.64 -0.64 25.14
N ALA A 219 -8.06 -1.46 24.17
CA ALA A 219 -7.23 -2.53 23.60
C ALA A 219 -5.98 -1.97 22.89
N LEU A 220 -6.14 -0.91 22.09
CA LEU A 220 -5.04 -0.22 21.42
C LEU A 220 -4.02 0.32 22.42
N ALA A 221 -4.49 0.95 23.51
CA ALA A 221 -3.62 1.46 24.58
C ALA A 221 -2.86 0.32 25.31
N ALA A 222 -3.53 -0.81 25.58
CA ALA A 222 -2.91 -1.96 26.22
C ALA A 222 -1.82 -2.60 25.34
N THR A 223 -2.13 -2.91 24.07
CA THR A 223 -1.16 -3.52 23.15
C THR A 223 -0.01 -2.55 22.80
N LEU A 224 -0.25 -1.23 22.75
CA LEU A 224 0.83 -0.23 22.66
C LEU A 224 1.75 -0.28 23.88
N ALA A 225 1.20 -0.40 25.09
CA ALA A 225 2.00 -0.45 26.31
C ALA A 225 2.88 -1.71 26.37
N GLU A 226 2.35 -2.86 25.95
CA GLU A 226 3.09 -4.12 25.83
C GLU A 226 4.20 -4.04 24.77
N GLN A 227 3.91 -3.50 23.58
CA GLN A 227 4.86 -3.48 22.47
C GLN A 227 5.92 -2.37 22.59
N CYS A 228 5.57 -1.21 23.17
CA CYS A 228 6.49 -0.06 23.29
C CYS A 228 7.20 0.00 24.64
N GLY A 229 6.71 -0.71 25.67
CA GLY A 229 7.27 -0.70 27.02
C GLY A 229 6.91 0.53 27.87
N PHE A 230 5.95 1.35 27.42
CA PHE A 230 5.43 2.51 28.15
C PHE A 230 3.94 2.74 27.86
N PRO A 231 3.14 3.25 28.81
CA PRO A 231 1.73 3.56 28.57
C PRO A 231 1.59 4.70 27.56
N VAL A 232 0.60 4.59 26.66
CA VAL A 232 0.21 5.64 25.72
C VAL A 232 -1.22 6.07 26.03
N ASP A 233 -1.42 7.35 26.27
CA ASP A 233 -2.75 7.96 26.44
C ASP A 233 -3.44 8.07 25.06
N VAL A 234 -4.36 7.15 24.79
CA VAL A 234 -5.14 7.08 23.54
C VAL A 234 -6.47 7.82 23.72
N ARG A 235 -6.70 8.84 22.90
CA ARG A 235 -7.88 9.71 22.96
C ARG A 235 -8.65 9.65 21.63
N PRO A 236 -9.98 9.51 21.65
CA PRO A 236 -10.79 9.60 20.43
C PRO A 236 -10.77 11.04 19.89
N LEU A 237 -10.89 11.18 18.57
CA LEU A 237 -11.15 12.45 17.90
C LEU A 237 -12.19 12.27 16.80
N THR A 238 -13.32 12.96 16.91
CA THR A 238 -14.42 12.87 15.94
C THR A 238 -14.23 13.84 14.76
N GLY A 239 -14.82 13.51 13.61
CA GLY A 239 -14.86 14.44 12.45
C GLY A 239 -15.54 15.78 12.76
N VAL A 240 -16.50 15.77 13.69
CA VAL A 240 -17.19 16.97 14.18
C VAL A 240 -16.24 17.90 14.96
N GLU A 241 -15.22 17.36 15.64
CA GLU A 241 -14.20 18.16 16.32
C GLU A 241 -13.18 18.73 15.33
N LEU A 242 -12.75 17.92 14.34
CA LEU A 242 -11.88 18.39 13.24
C LEU A 242 -12.46 19.60 12.53
N ILE A 243 -13.76 19.60 12.23
CA ILE A 243 -14.42 20.71 11.52
C ILE A 243 -14.83 21.90 12.41
N ARG A 244 -14.68 21.80 13.73
CA ARG A 244 -14.79 22.97 14.63
C ARG A 244 -13.50 23.80 14.65
N GLY A 245 -12.39 23.24 14.18
CA GLY A 245 -11.01 23.69 14.43
C GLY A 245 -10.51 25.01 13.85
N ALA A 246 -11.38 25.99 13.61
CA ALA A 246 -10.99 27.36 13.25
C ALA A 246 -11.89 28.45 13.85
N HIS A 247 -13.06 28.10 14.41
CA HIS A 247 -14.07 29.06 14.87
C HIS A 247 -14.47 28.78 16.33
N PRO A 248 -13.87 29.48 17.32
CA PRO A 248 -14.21 29.31 18.72
C PRO A 248 -15.60 29.89 19.02
N GLY A 249 -16.59 29.01 19.21
CA GLY A 249 -17.90 29.34 19.76
C GLY A 249 -19.02 29.48 18.73
N MET A 250 -19.88 28.46 18.66
CA MET A 250 -21.35 28.53 18.48
C MET A 250 -21.93 27.09 18.48
N PRO A 251 -23.04 26.81 19.19
CA PRO A 251 -23.72 25.51 19.15
C PRO A 251 -24.51 25.32 17.83
N MET A 252 -24.62 24.08 17.37
CA MET A 252 -25.39 23.74 16.16
C MET A 252 -26.86 23.39 16.46
N PRO A 253 -27.83 23.88 15.66
CA PRO A 253 -29.14 23.26 15.48
C PRO A 253 -29.05 21.97 14.65
N ASN A 254 -30.01 21.05 14.81
CA ASN A 254 -30.00 19.72 14.17
C ASN A 254 -30.05 19.75 12.63
N ALA A 255 -29.47 18.72 12.01
CA ALA A 255 -29.36 18.55 10.56
C ALA A 255 -30.64 17.99 9.88
N GLN A 256 -30.86 18.33 8.61
CA GLN A 256 -31.84 17.72 7.70
C GLN A 256 -31.19 17.45 6.31
N PRO A 257 -31.50 16.34 5.61
CA PRO A 257 -30.83 15.96 4.35
C PRO A 257 -31.69 16.12 3.08
N ALA A 258 -31.09 16.63 1.99
CA ALA A 258 -31.49 16.57 0.56
C ALA A 258 -30.53 17.50 -0.26
N GLN A 259 -30.33 17.44 -1.59
CA GLN A 259 -30.56 16.48 -2.68
C GLN A 259 -29.65 16.90 -3.89
N SER A 260 -29.76 16.23 -5.05
CA SER A 260 -28.66 16.07 -6.03
C SER A 260 -28.79 16.81 -7.38
N GLN A 261 -27.65 16.97 -8.09
CA GLN A 261 -27.45 17.29 -9.54
C GLN A 261 -27.45 18.79 -9.98
N PRO A 262 -26.90 19.17 -11.16
CA PRO A 262 -25.48 18.98 -11.53
C PRO A 262 -24.77 20.13 -12.34
N MET A 263 -23.61 19.85 -12.97
CA MET A 263 -22.48 20.73 -13.36
C MET A 263 -22.06 20.61 -14.86
N GLU A 264 -21.34 21.59 -15.43
CA GLU A 264 -20.25 21.52 -16.45
C GLU A 264 -19.39 22.83 -16.31
N PHE A 265 -18.12 23.03 -16.72
CA PHE A 265 -17.09 22.23 -17.42
C PHE A 265 -15.63 22.79 -17.17
N ASP A 266 -14.61 21.99 -17.54
CA ASP A 266 -13.22 22.19 -18.06
C ASP A 266 -12.33 23.46 -17.92
N SER A 267 -10.99 23.38 -18.03
CA SER A 267 -9.96 22.43 -17.51
C SER A 267 -8.54 23.01 -17.67
N LEU A 268 -7.58 22.68 -16.79
CA LEU A 268 -6.21 23.27 -16.73
C LEU A 268 -5.08 22.35 -17.25
N HIS A 269 -5.30 21.68 -18.39
CA HIS A 269 -4.32 20.75 -18.96
C HIS A 269 -2.98 21.40 -19.38
N GLU A 270 -3.02 22.65 -19.86
CA GLU A 270 -1.88 23.29 -20.52
C GLU A 270 -0.75 23.74 -19.56
N HIS A 271 -1.07 24.06 -18.31
CA HIS A 271 -0.06 24.56 -17.36
C HIS A 271 0.93 23.48 -16.87
N ALA A 272 0.61 22.20 -17.11
CA ALA A 272 1.48 21.07 -16.77
C ALA A 272 2.71 20.92 -17.69
N LEU A 273 2.74 21.61 -18.84
CA LEU A 273 3.79 21.47 -19.85
C LEU A 273 4.89 22.55 -19.80
N ALA A 274 4.68 23.65 -19.06
CA ALA A 274 5.51 24.85 -19.19
C ALA A 274 6.70 24.97 -18.20
N VAL A 275 6.80 24.14 -17.15
CA VAL A 275 7.79 24.33 -16.06
C VAL A 275 8.45 23.01 -15.59
N GLN A 276 9.50 22.58 -16.30
CA GLN A 276 10.58 21.66 -15.88
C GLN A 276 11.82 21.98 -16.74
N PRO A 277 13.10 21.84 -16.27
CA PRO A 277 13.68 20.56 -15.83
C PRO A 277 14.84 20.67 -14.80
N PRO A 278 15.61 19.60 -14.52
CA PRO A 278 15.27 18.17 -14.45
C PRO A 278 15.55 17.57 -13.05
N ARG A 279 15.28 16.26 -12.91
CA ARG A 279 15.77 15.34 -11.85
C ARG A 279 15.01 15.32 -10.51
N GLN A 280 14.90 14.16 -9.84
CA GLN A 280 14.77 12.77 -10.34
C GLN A 280 14.25 11.93 -9.16
N GLY A 281 13.01 11.47 -9.26
CA GLY A 281 12.61 10.16 -8.73
C GLY A 281 12.24 9.27 -9.93
N PRO A 282 11.36 8.26 -9.77
CA PRO A 282 10.78 7.77 -8.52
C PRO A 282 10.56 6.24 -8.43
N ASN A 283 10.13 5.77 -7.25
CA ASN A 283 9.17 4.69 -6.96
C ASN A 283 8.80 3.66 -8.06
N ARG A 284 8.80 2.37 -7.70
CA ARG A 284 7.58 1.54 -7.92
C ARG A 284 7.08 0.85 -6.65
N LEU A 285 6.08 1.49 -6.04
CA LEU A 285 4.84 0.77 -5.72
C LEU A 285 4.37 0.06 -7.01
N LEU A 286 4.21 -1.26 -7.01
CA LEU A 286 3.18 -2.07 -6.35
C LEU A 286 1.86 -2.10 -7.14
N ILE A 287 1.49 -3.33 -7.51
CA ILE A 287 0.16 -3.92 -7.38
C ILE A 287 -1.02 -3.12 -7.95
N ALA A 288 -1.49 -3.58 -9.11
CA ALA A 288 -2.92 -3.81 -9.35
C ALA A 288 -3.12 -4.94 -10.39
N ALA A 289 -3.11 -6.20 -9.94
CA ALA A 289 -3.62 -7.34 -10.73
C ALA A 289 -4.24 -8.47 -9.86
N ALA A 290 -4.63 -8.14 -8.63
CA ALA A 290 -5.59 -8.91 -7.84
C ALA A 290 -6.96 -8.21 -8.01
N ALA A 291 -7.87 -8.70 -8.83
CA ALA A 291 -8.63 -9.92 -8.56
C ALA A 291 -8.88 -10.82 -9.79
N VAL A 292 -7.87 -11.06 -10.63
CA VAL A 292 -7.93 -12.10 -11.69
C VAL A 292 -6.90 -13.23 -11.48
N VAL A 293 -5.85 -13.00 -10.68
CA VAL A 293 -4.77 -13.98 -10.47
C VAL A 293 -5.06 -14.99 -9.33
N VAL A 294 -5.83 -14.62 -8.31
CA VAL A 294 -6.18 -15.55 -7.19
C VAL A 294 -7.14 -16.67 -7.64
N LEU A 295 -7.93 -16.44 -8.70
CA LEU A 295 -8.77 -17.48 -9.32
C LEU A 295 -8.02 -18.39 -10.30
N LEU A 296 -6.72 -18.16 -10.56
CA LEU A 296 -5.90 -19.00 -11.45
C LEU A 296 -4.96 -19.97 -10.72
N LEU A 297 -4.81 -19.86 -9.39
CA LEU A 297 -4.00 -20.81 -8.59
C LEU A 297 -4.82 -21.69 -7.61
N ILE A 298 -6.14 -21.51 -7.54
CA ILE A 298 -7.07 -22.38 -6.79
C ILE A 298 -7.88 -23.29 -7.75
N GLY A 299 -7.63 -23.17 -9.07
CA GLY A 299 -8.46 -23.71 -10.15
C GLY A 299 -8.21 -25.16 -10.60
N VAL A 300 -7.49 -25.99 -9.83
CA VAL A 300 -7.37 -27.44 -10.10
C VAL A 300 -7.41 -28.20 -8.77
N GLY A 301 -8.46 -28.98 -8.51
CA GLY A 301 -8.54 -29.73 -7.24
C GLY A 301 -9.87 -30.38 -6.86
N VAL A 302 -10.96 -30.17 -7.60
CA VAL A 302 -12.23 -30.88 -7.32
C VAL A 302 -12.89 -31.36 -8.61
N THR A 303 -12.76 -32.65 -8.92
CA THR A 303 -13.89 -33.48 -9.39
C THR A 303 -13.58 -34.98 -9.30
N ILE A 304 -14.41 -35.67 -8.51
CA ILE A 304 -14.74 -37.10 -8.59
C ILE A 304 -13.62 -38.13 -8.28
N ALA A 305 -13.65 -38.63 -7.04
CA ALA A 305 -13.40 -40.04 -6.72
C ALA A 305 -14.27 -40.50 -5.53
N LEU A 306 -15.59 -40.60 -5.76
CA LEU A 306 -16.49 -41.29 -4.83
C LEU A 306 -16.23 -42.81 -4.90
N THR A 307 -15.49 -43.38 -3.93
CA THR A 307 -15.69 -44.79 -3.54
C THR A 307 -15.21 -45.12 -2.14
N ARG A 308 -16.11 -45.72 -1.36
CA ARG A 308 -15.89 -46.66 -0.25
C ARG A 308 -15.35 -46.11 1.07
N SER A 309 -16.32 -45.76 1.91
CA SER A 309 -16.37 -46.00 3.36
C SER A 309 -15.55 -47.21 3.85
N SER A 310 -14.83 -47.02 4.97
CA SER A 310 -14.67 -48.02 6.05
C SER A 310 -14.05 -47.38 7.31
N THR A 311 -14.89 -47.20 8.33
CA THR A 311 -14.68 -47.72 9.70
C THR A 311 -13.32 -47.48 10.38
N SER A 312 -13.30 -46.57 11.36
CA SER A 312 -12.30 -46.56 12.43
C SER A 312 -12.39 -47.83 13.28
N PRO A 313 -11.25 -48.39 13.71
CA PRO A 313 -11.15 -48.91 15.06
C PRO A 313 -10.00 -48.29 15.85
N LYS A 314 -10.27 -48.15 17.15
CA LYS A 314 -9.42 -47.64 18.22
C LYS A 314 -8.57 -48.79 18.78
N THR A 315 -7.24 -48.68 18.80
CA THR A 315 -6.31 -49.50 19.62
C THR A 315 -4.99 -48.71 19.72
N THR A 316 -4.62 -48.05 20.83
CA THR A 316 -4.13 -48.52 22.14
C THR A 316 -2.64 -48.92 22.16
N ALA A 317 -1.88 -48.19 23.00
CA ALA A 317 -0.62 -48.54 23.69
C ALA A 317 0.70 -48.77 22.92
N ALA A 318 1.61 -47.80 23.10
CA ALA A 318 2.93 -47.94 23.76
C ALA A 318 3.90 -49.07 23.36
N GLY A 319 5.09 -48.65 22.89
CA GLY A 319 6.28 -49.49 22.71
C GLY A 319 7.54 -48.63 22.81
N SER A 320 8.15 -48.65 23.99
CA SER A 320 9.28 -47.86 24.44
C SER A 320 10.62 -48.12 23.73
N SER A 321 11.36 -47.04 23.50
CA SER A 321 12.82 -46.87 23.66
C SER A 321 13.81 -47.96 23.17
N THR A 322 14.77 -47.52 22.34
CA THR A 322 16.19 -47.85 22.52
C THR A 322 17.07 -46.77 21.85
N PRO A 323 18.11 -46.22 22.51
CA PRO A 323 19.04 -45.30 21.89
C PRO A 323 20.22 -46.06 21.26
N VAL A 324 20.75 -45.55 20.14
CA VAL A 324 22.03 -46.01 19.59
C VAL A 324 22.95 -44.82 19.35
N THR A 325 23.92 -44.67 20.25
CA THR A 325 25.08 -43.80 20.09
C THR A 325 25.99 -44.36 19.00
N SER A 326 26.51 -43.52 18.10
CA SER A 326 27.74 -43.83 17.38
C SER A 326 28.54 -42.56 17.09
N ALA A 327 29.87 -42.69 17.10
CA ALA A 327 30.80 -41.59 17.27
C ALA A 327 31.51 -41.15 15.98
N ALA A 328 32.08 -39.95 16.01
CA ALA A 328 33.00 -39.46 14.98
C ALA A 328 34.40 -40.09 15.09
N PRO A 329 35.19 -40.09 14.01
CA PRO A 329 36.64 -40.19 14.07
C PRO A 329 37.32 -38.84 13.81
N THR A 330 38.49 -38.64 14.45
CA THR A 330 39.33 -37.43 14.31
C THR A 330 40.73 -37.84 13.86
N THR A 331 41.22 -37.29 12.74
CA THR A 331 42.65 -37.04 12.38
C THR A 331 42.64 -36.28 11.04
N SER A 332 43.62 -35.44 10.65
CA SER A 332 45.03 -35.37 11.06
C SER A 332 45.54 -33.92 11.09
N ALA A 333 46.67 -33.69 11.76
CA ALA A 333 47.40 -32.41 11.77
C ALA A 333 48.77 -32.56 11.08
N ALA A 334 49.29 -31.45 10.53
CA ALA A 334 50.67 -31.32 10.06
C ALA A 334 51.16 -29.86 10.25
N GLU A 335 52.48 -29.70 10.36
CA GLU A 335 53.17 -28.57 11.02
C GLU A 335 53.83 -27.55 10.02
N PRO A 336 54.67 -26.55 10.39
CA PRO A 336 54.55 -25.20 9.84
C PRO A 336 55.71 -24.71 8.93
N GLY A 337 55.51 -23.54 8.30
CA GLY A 337 56.48 -22.85 7.43
C GLY A 337 56.51 -21.31 7.64
N PRO A 338 57.53 -20.60 7.13
CA PRO A 338 58.05 -19.35 7.71
C PRO A 338 57.32 -18.04 7.33
N PRO A 339 57.56 -16.93 8.05
CA PRO A 339 56.77 -15.69 7.92
C PRO A 339 57.24 -14.77 6.79
N GLY A 340 56.29 -14.24 6.01
CA GLY A 340 56.55 -13.18 5.04
C GLY A 340 55.29 -12.81 4.24
N SER A 341 55.09 -11.51 3.99
CA SER A 341 54.00 -10.95 3.17
C SER A 341 52.59 -11.18 3.72
N GLY A 342 52.12 -10.25 4.58
CA GLY A 342 50.74 -10.23 5.04
C GLY A 342 49.74 -10.09 3.87
N PRO A 343 48.57 -10.76 3.90
CA PRO A 343 47.58 -10.63 2.83
C PRO A 343 47.09 -9.18 2.71
N PRO A 344 46.82 -8.67 1.50
CA PRO A 344 46.00 -7.48 1.38
C PRO A 344 44.65 -7.77 2.04
N LYS A 345 44.29 -6.93 3.01
CA LYS A 345 43.02 -7.00 3.75
C LYS A 345 41.86 -7.19 2.75
N PRO A 346 41.14 -8.32 2.77
CA PRO A 346 40.01 -8.51 1.86
C PRO A 346 39.03 -7.36 2.02
N GLY A 347 38.68 -6.72 0.90
CA GLY A 347 37.63 -5.72 0.86
C GLY A 347 36.33 -6.33 1.37
N ALA A 348 35.59 -5.57 2.17
CA ALA A 348 34.35 -6.04 2.79
C ALA A 348 33.16 -6.00 1.81
N ASP A 349 33.25 -6.79 0.73
CA ASP A 349 32.12 -7.04 -0.18
C ASP A 349 31.39 -8.32 0.28
N GLY A 350 30.64 -8.18 1.37
CA GLY A 350 29.90 -9.27 2.01
C GLY A 350 28.62 -9.66 1.26
N SER A 351 28.74 -10.33 0.11
CA SER A 351 27.61 -11.00 -0.55
C SER A 351 27.23 -12.28 0.21
N THR A 352 26.43 -12.12 1.26
CA THR A 352 25.91 -13.22 2.07
C THR A 352 24.85 -14.02 1.30
N VAL A 353 25.01 -15.35 1.25
CA VAL A 353 24.00 -16.28 0.69
C VAL A 353 22.65 -16.09 1.40
N GLN A 354 21.60 -15.93 0.61
CA GLN A 354 20.22 -15.80 1.07
C GLN A 354 19.42 -17.06 0.72
N THR A 355 18.40 -17.36 1.52
CA THR A 355 17.54 -18.53 1.34
C THR A 355 16.07 -18.12 1.28
N LEU A 356 15.36 -18.62 0.27
CA LEU A 356 13.91 -18.58 0.15
C LEU A 356 13.42 -20.03 -0.01
N GLY A 357 12.99 -20.66 1.10
CA GLY A 357 12.58 -22.06 1.10
C GLY A 357 13.70 -23.02 0.67
N ARG A 358 13.54 -23.65 -0.50
CA ARG A 358 14.50 -24.51 -1.21
C ARG A 358 15.28 -23.78 -2.31
N ILE A 359 15.25 -22.45 -2.35
CA ILE A 359 16.07 -21.63 -3.27
C ILE A 359 17.15 -20.91 -2.48
N GLN A 360 18.40 -21.08 -2.87
CA GLN A 360 19.54 -20.26 -2.44
C GLN A 360 19.90 -19.28 -3.55
N PHE A 361 20.27 -18.05 -3.18
CA PHE A 361 20.66 -17.00 -4.13
C PHE A 361 21.60 -15.97 -3.49
N LEU A 362 22.30 -15.20 -4.33
CA LEU A 362 23.04 -14.01 -3.92
C LEU A 362 22.27 -12.74 -4.28
N VAL A 363 22.32 -11.73 -3.41
CA VAL A 363 21.83 -10.38 -3.73
C VAL A 363 22.88 -9.70 -4.62
N PRO A 364 22.52 -9.23 -5.83
CA PRO A 364 23.49 -8.59 -6.72
C PRO A 364 24.13 -7.35 -6.10
N PRO A 365 25.39 -7.02 -6.41
CA PRO A 365 26.05 -5.81 -5.93
C PRO A 365 25.23 -4.55 -6.24
N GLY A 366 25.07 -3.68 -5.25
CA GLY A 366 24.25 -2.47 -5.37
C GLY A 366 22.73 -2.69 -5.20
N TRP A 367 22.27 -3.89 -4.86
CA TRP A 367 20.88 -4.19 -4.52
C TRP A 367 20.68 -4.49 -3.03
N LYS A 368 19.42 -4.51 -2.59
CA LYS A 368 18.99 -4.91 -1.24
C LYS A 368 17.67 -5.66 -1.26
N ILE A 369 17.40 -6.45 -0.24
CA ILE A 369 16.08 -7.01 0.02
C ILE A 369 15.15 -5.87 0.46
N ALA A 370 14.07 -5.66 -0.29
CA ALA A 370 13.03 -4.68 0.00
C ALA A 370 11.88 -5.29 0.82
N SER A 371 11.56 -6.58 0.58
CA SER A 371 10.66 -7.38 1.41
C SER A 371 10.83 -8.87 1.14
N GLN A 372 10.46 -9.71 2.12
CA GLN A 372 10.51 -11.16 2.04
C GLN A 372 9.31 -11.78 2.77
N THR A 373 8.69 -12.79 2.16
CA THR A 373 7.70 -13.71 2.73
C THR A 373 8.25 -15.14 2.69
N ALA A 374 7.45 -16.14 3.08
CA ALA A 374 7.85 -17.55 3.03
C ALA A 374 8.12 -18.08 1.61
N ASP A 375 7.49 -17.46 0.61
CA ASP A 375 7.41 -17.89 -0.79
C ASP A 375 7.93 -16.85 -1.81
N ARG A 376 8.25 -15.62 -1.36
CA ARG A 376 8.68 -14.53 -2.25
C ARG A 376 9.73 -13.61 -1.62
N VAL A 377 10.71 -13.21 -2.44
CA VAL A 377 11.66 -12.12 -2.16
C VAL A 377 11.48 -11.02 -3.20
N ASN A 378 11.61 -9.76 -2.77
CA ASN A 378 11.65 -8.61 -3.66
C ASN A 378 12.95 -7.83 -3.41
N LEU A 379 13.75 -7.63 -4.45
CA LEU A 379 14.95 -6.80 -4.41
C LEU A 379 14.71 -5.44 -5.08
N SER A 380 15.33 -4.40 -4.53
CA SER A 380 15.39 -3.06 -5.13
C SER A 380 16.84 -2.55 -5.19
N PRO A 381 17.18 -1.69 -6.16
CA PRO A 381 18.51 -1.11 -6.24
C PRO A 381 18.70 -0.06 -5.14
N ASN A 382 19.93 0.08 -4.64
CA ASN A 382 20.26 0.99 -3.53
C ASN A 382 20.20 2.46 -3.92
N ASP A 383 20.31 2.78 -5.21
CA ASP A 383 20.24 4.14 -5.77
C ASP A 383 18.81 4.70 -5.89
N GLY A 384 17.78 3.89 -5.62
CA GLY A 384 16.38 4.29 -5.74
C GLY A 384 15.84 4.31 -7.19
N THR A 385 16.56 3.75 -8.15
CA THR A 385 16.10 3.61 -9.54
C THR A 385 14.80 2.80 -9.62
N ARG A 386 13.95 3.11 -10.61
CA ARG A 386 12.59 2.56 -10.82
C ARG A 386 12.57 1.09 -11.32
N GLN A 387 13.39 0.22 -10.73
CA GLN A 387 13.58 -1.19 -11.09
C GLN A 387 13.31 -2.12 -9.89
N ARG A 388 13.00 -3.39 -10.16
CA ARG A 388 12.77 -4.42 -9.15
C ARG A 388 13.11 -5.80 -9.71
N ILE A 389 13.72 -6.65 -8.89
CA ILE A 389 13.83 -8.09 -9.17
C ILE A 389 12.91 -8.80 -8.18
N MET A 390 12.08 -9.72 -8.68
CA MET A 390 11.16 -10.53 -7.88
C MET A 390 11.57 -11.98 -8.02
N LEU A 391 11.74 -12.68 -6.91
CA LEU A 391 11.95 -14.13 -6.88
C LEU A 391 10.77 -14.76 -6.15
N VAL A 392 10.07 -15.68 -6.81
CA VAL A 392 8.94 -16.42 -6.25
C VAL A 392 9.25 -17.91 -6.31
N GLN A 393 9.03 -18.61 -5.21
CA GLN A 393 9.11 -20.07 -5.13
C GLN A 393 7.69 -20.66 -5.12
N LYS A 394 7.45 -21.65 -5.96
CA LYS A 394 6.24 -22.48 -5.92
C LYS A 394 6.61 -23.96 -5.86
N SER A 395 6.02 -24.70 -4.93
CA SER A 395 6.13 -26.16 -4.88
C SER A 395 5.28 -26.77 -6.01
N LEU A 396 5.85 -27.72 -6.73
CA LEU A 396 5.17 -28.44 -7.80
C LEU A 396 4.63 -29.80 -7.32
N ASN A 397 3.60 -30.28 -8.00
CA ASN A 397 3.08 -31.63 -7.79
C ASN A 397 4.14 -32.68 -8.19
N SER A 398 4.15 -33.82 -7.51
CA SER A 398 5.09 -34.92 -7.78
C SER A 398 5.05 -35.34 -9.26
N GLY A 399 6.21 -35.24 -9.94
CA GLY A 399 6.35 -35.59 -11.36
C GLY A 399 6.02 -34.48 -12.36
N ALA A 400 5.69 -33.26 -11.91
CA ALA A 400 5.58 -32.10 -12.81
C ALA A 400 6.98 -31.56 -13.17
N ASP A 401 7.18 -31.30 -14.46
CA ASP A 401 8.43 -30.82 -15.07
C ASP A 401 8.26 -29.46 -15.76
N LEU A 402 9.30 -29.00 -16.46
CA LEU A 402 9.31 -27.72 -17.18
C LEU A 402 8.25 -27.66 -18.29
N ASP A 403 7.92 -28.79 -18.94
CA ASP A 403 6.93 -28.83 -20.03
C ASP A 403 5.49 -28.81 -19.50
N ALA A 404 5.24 -29.44 -18.36
CA ALA A 404 3.98 -29.29 -17.61
C ALA A 404 3.75 -27.83 -17.20
N VAL A 405 4.78 -27.17 -16.63
CA VAL A 405 4.73 -25.74 -16.27
C VAL A 405 4.55 -24.86 -17.52
N ALA A 406 5.23 -25.15 -18.62
CA ALA A 406 5.06 -24.40 -19.87
C ALA A 406 3.65 -24.50 -20.46
N THR A 407 2.99 -25.66 -20.29
CA THR A 407 1.62 -25.90 -20.77
C THR A 407 0.57 -25.16 -19.95
N ASP A 408 0.76 -25.09 -18.63
CA ASP A 408 -0.05 -24.27 -17.73
C ASP A 408 0.11 -22.76 -18.04
N LEU A 409 1.36 -22.28 -18.13
CA LEU A 409 1.65 -20.88 -18.49
C LEU A 409 1.07 -20.47 -19.85
N ASP A 410 1.22 -21.30 -20.90
CA ASP A 410 0.57 -21.05 -22.20
C ASP A 410 -0.96 -20.94 -22.09
N THR A 411 -1.57 -21.74 -21.21
CA THR A 411 -3.02 -21.71 -20.97
C THR A 411 -3.46 -20.45 -20.22
N GLN A 412 -2.66 -19.99 -19.26
CA GLN A 412 -2.92 -18.75 -18.52
C GLN A 412 -2.71 -17.50 -19.39
N ILE A 413 -1.63 -17.45 -20.18
CA ILE A 413 -1.33 -16.34 -21.09
C ILE A 413 -2.48 -16.13 -22.10
N LYS A 414 -3.04 -17.20 -22.66
CA LYS A 414 -4.20 -17.15 -23.58
C LYS A 414 -5.48 -16.57 -22.97
N ARG A 415 -5.59 -16.50 -21.63
CA ARG A 415 -6.73 -15.90 -20.90
C ARG A 415 -6.52 -14.41 -20.57
N ARG A 416 -5.32 -13.86 -20.79
CA ARG A 416 -5.01 -12.45 -20.51
C ARG A 416 -5.52 -11.54 -21.64
N PRO A 417 -5.83 -10.27 -21.35
CA PRO A 417 -6.12 -9.28 -22.39
C PRO A 417 -4.97 -9.17 -23.39
N SER A 418 -5.29 -8.99 -24.67
CA SER A 418 -4.29 -8.84 -25.74
C SER A 418 -3.37 -7.65 -25.48
N GLY A 419 -2.08 -7.84 -25.75
CA GLY A 419 -1.04 -6.81 -25.53
C GLY A 419 -0.53 -6.68 -24.10
N GLN A 420 -1.13 -7.33 -23.10
CA GLN A 420 -0.61 -7.33 -21.72
C GLN A 420 0.48 -8.38 -21.47
N VAL A 421 0.53 -9.48 -22.21
CA VAL A 421 1.54 -10.53 -22.04
C VAL A 421 2.01 -11.03 -23.41
N SER A 422 3.32 -11.27 -23.56
CA SER A 422 3.91 -11.86 -24.76
C SER A 422 3.57 -13.35 -24.87
N THR A 423 3.87 -13.94 -26.02
CA THR A 423 3.95 -15.40 -26.15
C THR A 423 5.04 -15.97 -25.23
N LEU A 424 4.84 -17.20 -24.77
CA LEU A 424 5.83 -17.94 -23.98
C LEU A 424 6.96 -18.43 -24.89
N ARG A 425 8.21 -18.10 -24.54
CA ARG A 425 9.42 -18.62 -25.18
C ARG A 425 9.92 -19.80 -24.34
N ARG A 426 10.04 -20.98 -24.95
CA ARG A 426 10.64 -22.19 -24.35
C ARG A 426 12.15 -22.23 -24.64
N ASN A 427 12.91 -22.95 -23.83
CA ASN A 427 14.36 -23.18 -24.00
C ASN A 427 15.19 -21.90 -24.14
N VAL A 428 14.83 -20.87 -23.37
CA VAL A 428 15.61 -19.62 -23.33
C VAL A 428 16.75 -19.80 -22.35
N VAL A 429 17.98 -19.52 -22.79
CA VAL A 429 19.16 -19.46 -21.93
C VAL A 429 19.28 -18.06 -21.34
N PHE A 430 19.36 -17.97 -20.02
CA PHE A 430 19.56 -16.72 -19.29
C PHE A 430 20.27 -16.99 -17.96
N GLY A 431 21.38 -16.30 -17.68
CA GLY A 431 22.20 -16.56 -16.49
C GLY A 431 22.68 -18.01 -16.41
N ASP A 432 23.20 -18.53 -17.53
CA ASP A 432 23.62 -19.92 -17.77
C ASP A 432 22.55 -21.02 -17.59
N HIS A 433 21.36 -20.68 -17.12
CA HIS A 433 20.25 -21.62 -16.95
C HIS A 433 19.35 -21.65 -18.20
N THR A 434 18.85 -22.84 -18.55
CA THR A 434 17.81 -23.01 -19.59
C THR A 434 16.44 -23.06 -18.93
N GLY A 435 15.50 -22.24 -19.40
CA GLY A 435 14.16 -22.16 -18.83
C GLY A 435 13.11 -21.61 -19.79
N LEU A 436 12.02 -21.10 -19.22
CA LEU A 436 10.96 -20.41 -19.95
C LEU A 436 11.10 -18.90 -19.77
N SER A 437 10.67 -18.11 -20.76
CA SER A 437 10.61 -16.65 -20.63
C SER A 437 9.43 -16.05 -21.36
N TYR A 438 8.78 -15.07 -20.73
CA TYR A 438 7.78 -14.20 -21.35
C TYR A 438 7.93 -12.77 -20.81
N GLU A 439 7.24 -11.82 -21.42
CA GLU A 439 7.20 -10.42 -21.02
C GLU A 439 5.77 -9.99 -20.69
N GLU A 440 5.58 -9.21 -19.63
CA GLU A 440 4.28 -8.71 -19.16
C GLU A 440 4.28 -7.17 -19.07
N SER A 441 3.19 -6.52 -19.44
CA SER A 441 3.05 -5.07 -19.47
C SER A 441 1.84 -4.64 -18.62
N PRO A 442 2.02 -4.30 -17.33
CA PRO A 442 0.91 -4.03 -16.40
C PRO A 442 0.08 -2.76 -16.67
N GLY A 443 0.35 -2.02 -17.75
CA GLY A 443 -0.34 -0.76 -18.08
C GLY A 443 0.15 0.47 -17.30
N ASP A 444 1.11 0.32 -16.38
CA ASP A 444 1.69 1.41 -15.58
C ASP A 444 3.00 1.98 -16.17
N GLY A 445 3.32 1.61 -17.42
CA GLY A 445 4.59 1.94 -18.09
C GLY A 445 5.80 1.16 -17.57
N THR A 446 5.63 -0.06 -17.05
CA THR A 446 6.72 -1.03 -16.85
C THR A 446 6.61 -2.24 -17.78
N THR A 447 7.75 -2.92 -17.97
CA THR A 447 7.81 -4.28 -18.51
C THR A 447 8.35 -5.28 -17.48
N VAL A 448 7.57 -6.33 -17.30
CA VAL A 448 7.67 -7.67 -16.69
C VAL A 448 8.52 -8.71 -17.40
N ARG A 449 9.86 -8.66 -17.49
CA ARG A 449 10.60 -9.79 -18.11
C ARG A 449 10.76 -10.93 -17.11
N TRP A 450 10.05 -12.03 -17.37
CA TRP A 450 10.05 -13.24 -16.55
C TRP A 450 11.03 -14.28 -17.09
N GLN A 451 11.71 -14.98 -16.19
CA GLN A 451 12.47 -16.21 -16.39
C GLN A 451 11.93 -17.27 -15.40
N ILE A 452 11.68 -18.49 -15.87
CA ILE A 452 11.12 -19.56 -15.05
C ILE A 452 12.03 -20.78 -15.15
N LEU A 453 12.54 -21.22 -14.00
CA LEU A 453 13.36 -22.42 -13.83
C LEU A 453 12.57 -23.46 -13.05
N VAL A 454 12.76 -24.74 -13.37
CA VAL A 454 12.13 -25.86 -12.68
C VAL A 454 13.17 -26.92 -12.38
N ASP A 455 13.30 -27.29 -11.11
CA ASP A 455 14.15 -28.36 -10.62
C ASP A 455 13.57 -28.95 -9.33
N SER A 456 13.75 -30.25 -9.09
CA SER A 456 13.51 -30.90 -7.80
C SER A 456 12.11 -30.67 -7.19
N GLY A 457 11.10 -30.49 -8.03
CA GLY A 457 9.72 -30.17 -7.62
C GLY A 457 9.52 -28.74 -7.12
N VAL A 458 10.39 -27.80 -7.52
CA VAL A 458 10.27 -26.35 -7.32
C VAL A 458 10.18 -25.66 -8.67
N GLU A 459 9.27 -24.70 -8.78
CA GLU A 459 9.28 -23.66 -9.80
C GLU A 459 9.86 -22.39 -9.16
N ALA A 460 10.97 -21.90 -9.72
CA ALA A 460 11.56 -20.60 -9.40
C ALA A 460 11.19 -19.60 -10.51
N SER A 461 10.34 -18.64 -10.17
CA SER A 461 9.87 -17.59 -11.09
C SER A 461 10.55 -16.26 -10.78
N ILE A 462 11.42 -15.81 -11.69
CA ILE A 462 12.24 -14.59 -11.57
C ILE A 462 11.69 -13.50 -12.48
N GLY A 463 11.15 -12.43 -11.91
CA GLY A 463 10.56 -11.29 -12.63
C GLY A 463 11.41 -10.03 -12.51
N CYS A 464 12.03 -9.60 -13.60
CA CYS A 464 12.86 -8.41 -13.66
C CYS A 464 12.09 -7.24 -14.29
N GLN A 465 11.66 -6.30 -13.45
CA GLN A 465 10.76 -5.19 -13.77
C GLN A 465 11.53 -3.89 -14.05
N TYR A 466 11.36 -3.32 -15.25
CA TYR A 466 12.03 -2.10 -15.71
C TYR A 466 11.07 -1.15 -16.45
N PRO A 467 11.28 0.19 -16.37
CA PRO A 467 10.53 1.14 -17.18
C PRO A 467 10.67 0.82 -18.67
N GLU A 468 9.63 1.07 -19.46
CA GLU A 468 9.64 0.76 -20.90
C GLU A 468 10.89 1.31 -21.60
N GLY A 469 11.54 0.47 -22.42
CA GLY A 469 12.80 0.81 -23.10
C GLY A 469 14.05 0.93 -22.21
N LYS A 470 14.01 0.46 -20.94
CA LYS A 470 15.15 0.50 -19.99
C LYS A 470 15.59 -0.88 -19.48
N TRP A 471 15.70 -1.86 -20.38
CA TRP A 471 16.16 -3.22 -20.06
C TRP A 471 17.66 -3.25 -19.70
N ASP A 472 18.52 -2.63 -20.50
CA ASP A 472 19.98 -2.81 -20.43
C ASP A 472 20.61 -2.52 -19.05
N PRO A 473 20.16 -1.52 -18.26
CA PRO A 473 20.70 -1.31 -16.91
C PRO A 473 20.23 -2.36 -15.88
N LEU A 474 19.18 -3.12 -16.17
CA LEU A 474 18.66 -4.21 -15.31
C LEU A 474 19.14 -5.59 -15.75
N SER A 475 19.52 -5.76 -17.01
CA SER A 475 19.83 -7.08 -17.59
C SER A 475 20.96 -7.79 -16.84
N ALA A 476 22.09 -7.10 -16.60
CA ALA A 476 23.24 -7.66 -15.90
C ALA A 476 22.96 -8.13 -14.45
N PRO A 477 22.39 -7.32 -13.53
CA PRO A 477 22.07 -7.81 -12.18
C PRO A 477 20.95 -8.87 -12.16
N CYS A 478 20.02 -8.82 -13.12
CA CYS A 478 19.01 -9.87 -13.30
C CYS A 478 19.67 -11.20 -13.75
N GLU A 479 20.59 -11.15 -14.72
CA GLU A 479 21.32 -12.30 -15.22
C GLU A 479 22.26 -12.89 -14.17
N GLN A 480 22.93 -12.04 -13.38
CA GLN A 480 23.74 -12.46 -12.25
C GLN A 480 22.89 -13.20 -11.20
N LEU A 481 21.74 -12.65 -10.79
CA LEU A 481 20.89 -13.33 -9.82
C LEU A 481 20.41 -14.70 -10.32
N VAL A 482 20.10 -14.85 -11.61
CA VAL A 482 19.72 -16.15 -12.18
C VAL A 482 20.92 -17.12 -12.24
N ARG A 483 22.14 -16.62 -12.53
CA ARG A 483 23.37 -17.43 -12.53
C ARG A 483 23.74 -17.95 -11.14
N ASP A 484 23.59 -17.10 -10.13
CA ASP A 484 23.93 -17.38 -8.73
C ASP A 484 22.78 -18.08 -7.96
N LEU A 485 21.67 -18.44 -8.64
CA LEU A 485 20.52 -19.12 -8.05
C LEU A 485 20.67 -20.64 -8.11
N HIS A 486 20.45 -21.31 -6.98
CA HIS A 486 20.48 -22.77 -6.86
C HIS A 486 19.22 -23.28 -6.16
N ILE A 487 18.61 -24.32 -6.73
CA ILE A 487 17.49 -25.04 -6.11
C ILE A 487 18.06 -26.22 -5.33
N THR A 488 17.80 -26.27 -4.02
CA THR A 488 18.23 -27.37 -3.15
C THR A 488 17.17 -28.48 -3.14
N GLY A 489 17.59 -29.73 -3.38
CA GLY A 489 16.72 -30.92 -3.36
C GLY A 489 16.00 -31.14 -2.02
#